data_AF-X1VGI3-F1
#
_entry.id   AF-X1VGI3-F1
#
_cell.length_a   1.000
_cell.length_b   1.000
_cell.length_c   1.000
_cell.angle_alpha   90.00
_cell.angle_beta   90.00
_cell.angle_gamma   90.00
#
_symmetry.space_group_name_H-M   'P 1'
#
loop_
_entity.id
_entity.type
_entity.pdbx_description
1 polymer ?
#
loop_
_entity_poly.entity_id
_entity_poly.type
_entity_poly.pdbx_seq_one_letter_code
_entity_poly.pdbx_strand_id
1 'polypeptide(L)'
;VDFHAEATSEKIAMGYHLDGRVSCVFGTHTHVTTADEKIFPRATAYITDVGMTGAADSVLGRGAQSVLKSFRTQMPIPFEVATEDVKINSVLVTVDSSTKQAERIERVKIDSDLRESTSYDSDDGKPEHFNNF
;
A
#
# COMPACT_ATOMS: atom_id res chain seq x y z
N VAL A 1 -2.57 11.75 9.42
CA VAL A 1 -1.30 11.19 9.92
C VAL A 1 -1.09 9.90 9.17
N ASP A 2 -0.05 9.85 8.34
CA ASP A 2 0.47 8.60 7.81
C ASP A 2 1.35 7.97 8.90
N PHE A 3 0.99 6.78 9.36
CA PHE A 3 1.75 6.05 10.38
C PHE A 3 2.36 4.79 9.78
N HIS A 4 3.62 4.93 9.32
CA HIS A 4 4.38 3.86 8.69
C HIS A 4 4.95 2.91 9.75
N ALA A 5 4.34 1.74 9.91
CA ALA A 5 4.69 0.78 10.97
C ALA A 5 4.30 -0.66 10.59
N GLU A 6 4.96 -1.65 11.19
CA GLU A 6 4.65 -3.07 10.93
C GLU A 6 3.56 -3.61 11.86
N ALA A 7 3.71 -3.38 13.16
CA ALA A 7 2.84 -3.99 14.16
C ALA A 7 1.42 -3.37 14.12
N THR A 8 0.42 -4.22 13.91
CA THR A 8 -0.99 -3.82 13.92
C THR A 8 -1.40 -3.24 15.28
N SER A 9 -0.85 -3.76 16.38
CA SER A 9 -1.08 -3.23 17.73
C SER A 9 -0.63 -1.78 17.88
N GLU A 10 0.55 -1.41 17.36
CA GLU A 10 1.06 -0.04 17.39
C GLU A 10 0.20 0.90 16.54
N LYS A 11 -0.22 0.44 15.35
CA LYS A 11 -1.13 1.18 14.46
C LYS A 11 -2.49 1.44 15.13
N ILE A 12 -3.08 0.43 15.78
CA ILE A 12 -4.37 0.57 16.47
C ILE A 12 -4.22 1.47 17.69
N ALA A 13 -3.15 1.30 18.47
CA ALA A 13 -2.86 2.16 19.62
C ALA A 13 -2.68 3.63 19.20
N MET A 14 -2.03 3.89 18.07
CA MET A 14 -1.90 5.23 17.50
C MET A 14 -3.26 5.84 17.13
N GLY A 15 -4.14 5.02 16.54
CA GLY A 15 -5.53 5.42 16.26
C GLY A 15 -6.27 5.88 17.52
N TYR A 16 -6.25 5.07 18.58
CA TYR A 16 -6.85 5.46 19.86
C TYR A 16 -6.15 6.66 20.53
N HIS A 17 -4.83 6.76 20.41
CA HIS A 17 -4.07 7.87 20.98
C HIS A 17 -4.46 9.21 20.34
N LEU A 18 -4.69 9.23 19.03
CA LEU A 18 -4.96 10.45 18.26
C LEU A 18 -6.45 10.72 18.02
N ASP A 19 -7.34 9.85 18.47
CA ASP A 19 -8.79 10.04 18.31
C ASP A 19 -9.25 11.40 18.88
N GLY A 20 -9.90 12.19 18.04
CA GLY A 20 -10.36 13.55 18.31
C GLY A 20 -9.27 14.63 18.33
N ARG A 21 -8.02 14.29 17.98
CA ARG A 21 -6.90 15.25 17.83
C ARG A 21 -6.52 15.51 16.38
N VAL A 22 -6.86 14.57 15.50
CA VAL A 22 -6.58 14.64 14.06
C VAL A 22 -7.79 14.15 13.27
N SER A 23 -7.96 14.61 12.04
CA SER A 23 -9.07 14.17 11.19
C SER A 23 -8.90 12.73 10.70
N CYS A 24 -7.66 12.28 10.47
CA CYS A 24 -7.40 10.95 9.91
C CYS A 24 -6.05 10.40 10.38
N VAL A 25 -6.03 9.11 10.73
CA VAL A 25 -4.83 8.28 10.95
C VAL A 25 -4.93 7.09 10.03
N PHE A 26 -3.99 6.91 9.11
CA PHE A 26 -3.95 5.75 8.24
C PHE A 26 -2.56 5.12 8.32
N GLY A 27 -2.51 3.80 8.38
CA GLY A 27 -1.24 3.10 8.36
C GLY A 27 -0.75 2.80 6.94
N THR A 28 0.55 2.65 6.83
CA THR A 28 1.26 2.15 5.64
C THR A 28 2.34 1.15 6.09
N HIS A 29 3.11 0.57 5.14
CA HIS A 29 4.24 -0.36 5.30
C HIS A 29 3.96 -1.80 4.87
N THR A 30 2.84 -2.41 5.26
CA THR A 30 2.66 -3.87 5.08
C THR A 30 2.31 -4.27 3.65
N HIS A 31 2.01 -3.28 2.80
CA HIS A 31 1.63 -3.43 1.39
C HIS A 31 0.30 -4.18 1.16
N VAL A 32 -0.40 -4.57 2.22
CA VAL A 32 -1.70 -5.27 2.16
C VAL A 32 -2.78 -4.42 2.81
N THR A 33 -3.78 -4.01 2.02
CA THR A 33 -4.91 -3.22 2.50
C THR A 33 -5.73 -3.99 3.54
N THR A 34 -6.01 -3.38 4.68
CA THR A 34 -6.90 -3.95 5.70
C THR A 34 -8.37 -3.58 5.43
N ALA A 35 -9.32 -4.31 6.03
CA ALA A 35 -10.76 -4.06 5.89
C ALA A 35 -11.38 -3.53 7.19
N ASP A 36 -10.63 -2.71 7.92
CA ASP A 36 -10.99 -2.18 9.24
C ASP A 36 -11.20 -0.66 9.24
N GLU A 37 -11.45 -0.08 8.06
CA GLU A 37 -11.74 1.33 7.92
C GLU A 37 -12.97 1.73 8.76
N LYS A 38 -12.81 2.77 9.57
CA LYS A 38 -13.86 3.25 10.46
C LYS A 38 -13.63 4.68 10.88
N ILE A 39 -14.66 5.28 11.47
CA ILE A 39 -14.54 6.53 12.20
C ILE A 39 -14.58 6.18 13.69
N PHE A 40 -13.57 6.63 14.44
CA PHE A 40 -13.54 6.46 15.89
C PHE A 40 -14.57 7.36 16.60
N PRO A 41 -14.90 7.09 17.88
CA PRO A 41 -15.94 7.82 18.61
C PRO A 41 -15.74 9.34 18.67
N ARG A 42 -14.50 9.85 18.60
CA ARG A 42 -14.21 11.29 18.59
C ARG A 42 -13.92 11.83 17.19
N ALA A 43 -14.45 11.16 16.17
CA ALA A 43 -14.50 11.58 14.77
C ALA A 43 -13.14 11.64 14.05
N THR A 44 -12.21 10.76 14.42
CA THR A 44 -11.00 10.49 13.62
C THR A 44 -11.23 9.31 12.67
N ALA A 45 -11.03 9.50 11.37
CA ALA A 45 -10.99 8.41 10.40
C ALA A 45 -9.75 7.53 10.61
N TYR A 46 -9.93 6.22 10.45
CA TYR A 46 -8.88 5.25 10.71
C TYR A 46 -8.91 4.06 9.74
N ILE A 47 -7.72 3.57 9.37
CA ILE A 47 -7.49 2.26 8.74
C ILE A 47 -6.10 1.75 9.16
N THR A 48 -5.97 0.45 9.43
CA THR A 48 -4.69 -0.14 9.87
C THR A 48 -3.62 -0.11 8.77
N ASP A 49 -3.95 -0.44 7.53
CA ASP A 49 -3.04 -0.26 6.39
C ASP A 49 -3.82 0.07 5.11
N VAL A 50 -3.40 1.12 4.41
CA VAL A 50 -3.97 1.51 3.11
C VAL A 50 -3.59 0.51 2.01
N GLY A 51 -2.50 -0.22 2.20
CA GLY A 51 -1.91 -1.13 1.22
C GLY A 51 -0.99 -0.42 0.22
N MET A 52 -0.58 -1.16 -0.80
CA MET A 52 0.37 -0.69 -1.82
C MET A 52 -0.34 -0.22 -3.08
N THR A 53 0.27 0.75 -3.78
CA THR A 53 0.03 0.99 -5.20
C THR A 53 1.19 0.41 -6.01
N GLY A 54 0.93 -0.59 -6.85
CA GLY A 54 1.98 -1.34 -7.56
C GLY A 54 1.50 -2.70 -8.05
N ALA A 55 2.43 -3.53 -8.49
CA ALA A 55 2.17 -4.87 -9.02
C ALA A 55 1.52 -5.78 -7.97
N ALA A 56 0.27 -6.19 -8.21
CA ALA A 56 -0.50 -7.01 -7.29
C ALA A 56 -0.22 -8.51 -7.46
N ASP A 57 0.17 -8.97 -8.66
CA ASP A 57 0.68 -10.32 -8.89
C ASP A 57 2.17 -10.40 -8.49
N SER A 58 2.42 -10.23 -7.19
CA SER A 58 3.77 -10.15 -6.63
C SER A 58 3.79 -10.50 -5.15
N VAL A 59 4.98 -10.62 -4.57
CA VAL A 59 5.15 -10.64 -3.11
C VAL A 59 5.54 -9.24 -2.65
N LEU A 60 4.52 -8.47 -2.26
CA LEU A 60 4.65 -7.10 -1.75
C LEU A 60 5.43 -6.15 -2.69
N GLY A 61 5.24 -6.31 -4.01
CA GLY A 61 5.91 -5.52 -5.05
C GLY A 61 7.17 -6.17 -5.64
N ARG A 62 7.56 -7.36 -5.17
CA ARG A 62 8.73 -8.11 -5.67
C ARG A 62 8.33 -9.36 -6.42
N GLY A 63 9.15 -9.76 -7.40
CA GLY A 63 8.95 -10.99 -8.16
C GLY A 63 8.84 -12.22 -7.26
N ALA A 64 7.73 -12.96 -7.37
CA ALA A 64 7.40 -14.04 -6.45
C ALA A 64 8.47 -15.15 -6.41
N GLN A 65 9.08 -15.48 -7.55
CA GLN A 65 10.10 -16.53 -7.63
C GLN A 65 11.37 -16.18 -6.85
N SER A 66 11.84 -14.93 -6.92
CA SER A 66 13.05 -14.48 -6.22
C SER A 66 12.86 -14.51 -4.71
N VAL A 67 11.68 -14.08 -4.23
CA VAL A 67 11.33 -14.13 -2.80
C VAL A 67 11.20 -15.57 -2.31
N LEU A 68 10.47 -16.42 -3.04
CA LEU A 68 10.33 -17.84 -2.70
C LEU A 68 11.66 -18.57 -2.66
N LYS A 69 12.56 -18.29 -3.61
CA LYS A 69 13.90 -18.88 -3.63
C LYS A 69 14.70 -18.43 -2.41
N SER A 70 14.59 -17.17 -2.00
CA SER A 70 15.27 -16.67 -0.79
C SER A 70 14.75 -17.35 0.47
N PHE A 71 13.43 -17.47 0.65
CA PHE A 71 12.86 -18.17 1.80
C PHE A 71 13.23 -19.64 1.86
N ARG A 72 13.25 -20.34 0.72
CA ARG A 72 13.58 -21.77 0.66
C ARG A 72 15.06 -22.07 0.88
N THR A 73 15.94 -21.23 0.35
CA THR A 73 17.39 -21.46 0.38
C THR A 73 18.09 -20.78 1.54
N GLN A 74 17.46 -19.75 2.13
CA GLN A 74 18.05 -18.84 3.12
C GLN A 74 19.34 -18.16 2.62
N MET A 75 19.54 -18.11 1.30
CA MET A 75 20.67 -17.43 0.67
C MET A 75 20.27 -16.02 0.22
N PRO A 76 21.22 -15.07 0.15
CA PRO A 76 20.98 -13.76 -0.44
C PRO A 76 20.63 -13.86 -1.92
N ILE A 77 19.52 -13.25 -2.32
CA ILE A 77 19.03 -13.22 -3.71
C ILE A 77 18.53 -11.80 -3.99
N PRO A 78 18.90 -11.18 -5.13
CA PRO A 78 18.32 -9.90 -5.53
C PRO A 78 16.80 -10.01 -5.71
N PHE A 79 16.05 -9.05 -5.18
CA PHE A 79 14.60 -8.98 -5.35
C PHE A 79 14.25 -7.99 -6.46
N GLU A 80 13.96 -8.54 -7.63
CA GLU A 80 13.43 -7.80 -8.79
C GLU A 80 12.07 -7.18 -8.46
N VAL A 81 11.82 -5.97 -8.98
CA VAL A 81 10.53 -5.30 -8.89
C VAL A 81 9.56 -5.99 -9.86
N ALA A 82 8.36 -6.30 -9.38
CA ALA A 82 7.31 -6.83 -10.26
C ALA A 82 6.64 -5.67 -11.03
N THR A 83 6.34 -5.90 -12.31
CA THR A 83 5.76 -4.88 -13.22
C THR A 83 4.34 -5.20 -13.67
N GLU A 84 3.87 -6.42 -13.47
CA GLU A 84 2.58 -6.91 -13.96
C GLU A 84 1.42 -6.65 -12.98
N ASP A 85 0.18 -6.62 -13.48
CA ASP A 85 -1.06 -6.50 -12.69
C ASP A 85 -1.03 -5.32 -11.70
N VAL A 86 -0.72 -4.11 -12.19
CA VAL A 86 -0.62 -2.92 -11.35
C VAL A 86 -2.00 -2.50 -10.84
N LYS A 87 -2.09 -2.28 -9.53
CA LYS A 87 -3.30 -1.83 -8.85
C LYS A 87 -2.99 -0.63 -7.96
N ILE A 88 -3.97 0.26 -7.81
CA ILE A 88 -3.92 1.37 -6.85
C ILE A 88 -4.79 0.99 -5.67
N ASN A 89 -4.23 1.01 -4.47
CA ASN A 89 -5.00 0.99 -3.22
C ASN A 89 -4.90 2.35 -2.55
N SER A 90 -6.04 2.85 -2.09
CA SER A 90 -6.16 4.17 -1.49
C SER A 90 -7.38 4.22 -0.57
N VAL A 91 -7.49 5.31 0.21
CA VAL A 91 -8.69 5.62 0.98
C VAL A 91 -9.16 7.03 0.66
N LEU A 92 -10.48 7.19 0.49
CA LEU A 92 -11.13 8.48 0.36
C LEU A 92 -11.77 8.86 1.70
N VAL A 93 -11.38 10.00 2.23
CA VAL A 93 -11.84 10.51 3.53
C VAL A 93 -12.51 11.85 3.34
N THR A 94 -13.75 11.96 3.80
CA THR A 94 -14.50 13.23 3.84
C THR A 94 -14.31 13.86 5.21
N VAL A 95 -13.89 15.13 5.24
CA VAL A 95 -13.64 15.89 6.46
C VAL A 95 -14.42 17.21 6.40
N ASP A 96 -15.19 17.48 7.44
CA ASP A 96 -15.88 18.76 7.60
C ASP A 96 -14.85 19.88 7.81
N SER A 97 -14.89 20.88 6.92
CA SER A 97 -13.97 22.01 6.95
C SER A 97 -14.13 22.93 8.17
N SER A 98 -15.30 22.93 8.80
CA SER A 98 -15.62 23.76 9.97
C SER A 98 -15.26 23.06 11.28
N THR A 99 -15.67 21.81 11.47
CA THR A 99 -15.43 21.05 12.71
C THR A 99 -14.10 20.29 12.69
N LYS A 100 -13.50 20.10 11.52
CA LYS A 100 -12.29 19.26 11.27
C LYS A 100 -12.50 17.78 11.57
N GLN A 101 -13.73 17.35 11.76
CA GLN A 101 -14.12 15.97 12.02
C GLN A 101 -14.22 15.17 10.73
N ALA A 102 -13.81 13.91 10.76
CA ALA A 102 -14.07 13.00 9.65
C ALA A 102 -15.53 12.55 9.68
N GLU A 103 -16.16 12.59 8.51
CA GLU A 103 -17.57 12.21 8.31
C GLU A 103 -17.70 10.85 7.62
N ARG A 104 -16.72 10.51 6.78
CA ARG A 104 -16.72 9.27 6.00
C ARG A 104 -15.29 8.82 5.69
N ILE A 105 -15.09 7.51 5.67
CA ILE A 105 -13.92 6.86 5.10
C ILE A 105 -14.39 5.70 4.23
N GLU A 106 -13.76 5.54 3.06
CA GLU A 106 -14.01 4.42 2.16
C GLU A 106 -12.71 3.97 1.51
N ARG A 107 -12.53 2.66 1.35
CA ARG A 107 -11.43 2.10 0.57
C ARG A 107 -11.72 2.24 -0.92
N VAL A 108 -10.71 2.64 -1.68
CA VAL A 108 -10.75 2.76 -3.13
C VAL A 108 -9.65 1.89 -3.72
N LYS A 109 -10.06 0.92 -4.51
CA LYS A 109 -9.17 0.04 -5.28
C LYS A 109 -9.42 0.30 -6.76
N ILE A 110 -8.36 0.61 -7.50
CA ILE A 110 -8.41 0.80 -8.96
C ILE A 110 -7.54 -0.28 -9.57
N ASP A 111 -8.16 -1.09 -10.43
CA ASP A 111 -7.46 -2.07 -11.25
C ASP A 111 -7.02 -1.37 -12.54
N SER A 112 -5.75 -1.50 -12.92
CA SER A 112 -5.29 -0.98 -14.22
C SER A 112 -5.55 -2.02 -15.31
N ASP A 113 -6.34 -1.66 -16.33
CA ASP A 113 -6.50 -2.48 -17.54
C ASP A 113 -5.30 -2.34 -18.51
N LEU A 114 -4.16 -1.83 -18.01
CA LEU A 114 -2.99 -1.53 -18.83
C LEU A 114 -2.22 -2.82 -19.14
N ARG A 115 -2.49 -3.39 -20.32
CA ARG A 115 -1.59 -4.35 -20.97
C ARG A 115 -0.49 -3.57 -21.69
N GLU A 116 0.54 -3.12 -20.98
CA GLU A 116 1.77 -2.65 -21.63
C GLU A 116 2.84 -3.74 -21.55
N SER A 117 3.30 -4.19 -22.72
CA SER A 117 4.27 -5.28 -22.89
C SER A 117 5.73 -4.80 -22.80
N THR A 118 6.01 -3.75 -22.04
CA THR A 118 7.33 -3.10 -22.05
C THR A 118 8.02 -3.31 -20.71
N SER A 119 9.12 -4.06 -20.73
CA SER A 119 10.02 -4.24 -19.59
C SER A 119 10.59 -2.89 -19.15
N TYR A 120 10.44 -2.56 -17.86
CA TYR A 120 10.92 -1.33 -17.25
C TYR A 120 12.32 -1.55 -16.65
N ASP A 121 13.35 -0.91 -17.22
CA ASP A 121 14.66 -0.81 -16.56
C ASP A 121 14.53 0.18 -15.38
N SER A 122 14.66 -0.36 -14.16
CA SER A 122 14.52 0.40 -12.91
C SER A 122 15.74 1.27 -12.60
N ASP A 123 16.84 1.17 -13.37
CA ASP A 123 18.08 1.92 -13.12
C ASP A 123 18.16 3.24 -13.90
N ASP A 124 17.63 3.31 -15.12
CA ASP A 124 17.84 4.47 -16.02
C ASP A 124 16.58 5.05 -16.69
N GLY A 125 15.41 4.46 -16.46
CA GLY A 125 14.13 4.92 -17.02
C GLY A 125 13.98 4.71 -18.54
N LYS A 126 14.78 3.82 -19.15
CA LYS A 126 14.61 3.45 -20.57
C LYS A 126 13.92 2.08 -20.72
N PRO A 127 13.15 1.87 -21.80
CA PRO A 127 12.63 0.55 -22.11
C PRO A 127 13.79 -0.40 -22.48
N GLU A 128 13.81 -1.60 -21.89
CA GLU A 128 14.75 -2.64 -22.32
C GLU A 128 14.37 -3.16 -23.70
N HIS A 129 15.20 -2.87 -24.69
CA HIS A 129 15.12 -3.54 -25.99
C HIS A 129 15.87 -4.87 -25.89
N PHE A 130 15.15 -5.95 -25.62
CA PHE A 130 15.67 -7.29 -25.88
C PHE A 130 15.92 -7.42 -27.39
N ASN A 131 17.18 -7.36 -27.81
CA ASN A 131 17.57 -7.84 -29.12
C ASN A 131 17.37 -9.36 -29.12
N ASN A 132 16.23 -9.79 -29.63
CA ASN A 132 16.02 -11.18 -30.02
C ASN A 132 17.00 -11.50 -31.16
N PHE A 133 18.07 -12.23 -30.82
CA PHE A 133 18.84 -13.02 -31.77
C PHE A 133 18.31 -14.46 -31.78
#